data_AF-A0A5K1AV70-F1
#
_entry.id   AF-A0A5K1AV70-F1
#
_cell.length_a   1.000
_cell.length_b   1.000
_cell.length_c   1.000
_cell.angle_alpha   90.00
_cell.angle_beta   90.00
_cell.angle_gamma   90.00
#
_symmetry.space_group_name_H-M   'P 1'
#
loop_
_entity.id
_entity.type
_entity.pdbx_description
1 polymer ?
#
loop_
_entity_poly.entity_id
_entity_poly.type
_entity_poly.pdbx_seq_one_letter_code
_entity_poly.pdbx_strand_id
1 'polypeptide(L)'
;VGILAFHLALVNHPRDALVIWTFCLALYLGDGSEAVKLARQKAEMRVVYASEISQSKTMDDEQLCAEVCSFVSSMKTSVDAMTKKDSLLEAMERYPLSSCSGL
;
A
#
# COMPACT_ATOMS: atom_id res chain seq x y z
N VAL A 1 0.79 12.21 -8.09
CA VAL A 1 0.40 10.79 -8.29
C VAL A 1 0.81 9.89 -7.13
N GLY A 2 2.08 9.91 -6.67
CA GLY A 2 2.55 8.99 -5.61
C GLY A 2 1.69 8.88 -4.35
N ILE A 3 1.34 10.01 -3.72
CA ILE A 3 0.49 10.03 -2.51
C ILE A 3 -0.92 9.46 -2.80
N LEU A 4 -1.51 9.84 -3.94
CA LEU A 4 -2.84 9.35 -4.33
C LEU A 4 -2.82 7.84 -4.62
N ALA A 5 -1.78 7.34 -5.29
CA ALA A 5 -1.61 5.92 -5.55
C ALA A 5 -1.37 5.11 -4.26
N PHE A 6 -0.66 5.71 -3.29
CA PHE A 6 -0.50 5.14 -1.95
C PHE A 6 -1.85 5.02 -1.23
N HIS A 7 -2.66 6.09 -1.19
CA HIS A 7 -4.01 6.04 -0.63
C HIS A 7 -4.91 5.03 -1.36
N LEU A 8 -4.91 5.04 -2.69
CA LEU A 8 -5.72 4.12 -3.50
C LEU A 8 -5.34 2.65 -3.24
N ALA A 9 -4.05 2.35 -3.07
CA ALA A 9 -3.59 1.01 -2.74
C ALA A 9 -4.11 0.55 -1.37
N LEU A 10 -4.09 1.44 -0.37
CA LEU A 10 -4.54 1.13 0.99
C LEU A 10 -6.06 1.02 1.10
N VAL A 11 -6.82 1.87 0.40
CA VAL A 11 -8.29 1.80 0.40
C VAL A 11 -8.78 0.52 -0.28
N ASN A 12 -8.15 0.13 -1.39
CA ASN A 12 -8.50 -1.12 -2.08
C ASN A 12 -8.05 -2.37 -1.31
N HIS A 13 -6.90 -2.30 -0.65
CA HIS A 13 -6.29 -3.41 0.07
C HIS A 13 -5.68 -2.91 1.39
N PRO A 14 -6.48 -2.82 2.47
CA PRO A 14 -6.00 -2.34 3.76
C PRO A 14 -4.82 -3.18 4.28
N ARG A 15 -3.77 -2.52 4.76
CA ARG A 15 -2.52 -3.17 5.19
C ARG A 15 -2.28 -3.01 6.69
N ASP A 16 -1.49 -3.93 7.24
CA ASP A 16 -1.05 -3.81 8.62
C ASP A 16 -0.20 -2.53 8.78
N ALA A 17 -0.38 -1.81 9.89
CA ALA A 17 0.39 -0.62 10.20
C ALA A 17 1.91 -0.89 10.15
N LEU A 18 2.35 -2.08 10.55
CA LEU A 18 3.76 -2.50 10.48
C LEU A 18 4.26 -2.60 9.04
N VAL A 19 3.43 -3.10 8.12
CA VAL A 19 3.76 -3.18 6.69
C VAL A 19 3.90 -1.78 6.09
N ILE A 20 2.96 -0.89 6.40
CA ILE A 20 2.98 0.50 5.95
C ILE A 20 4.23 1.21 6.47
N TRP A 21 4.52 1.06 7.77
CA TRP A 21 5.68 1.66 8.41
C TRP A 21 7.00 1.16 7.82
N THR A 22 7.12 -0.17 7.64
CA THR A 22 8.31 -0.79 7.03
C THR A 22 8.51 -0.30 5.60
N PHE A 23 7.45 -0.16 4.82
CA PHE A 23 7.51 0.43 3.48
C PHE A 23 8.01 1.87 3.52
N CYS A 24 7.47 2.72 4.40
CA CYS A 24 7.92 4.10 4.55
C CYS A 24 9.40 4.19 4.97
N LEU A 25 9.84 3.31 5.87
CA LEU A 25 11.24 3.21 6.27
C LEU A 25 12.13 2.75 5.11
N ALA A 26 11.70 1.78 4.31
CA ALA A 26 12.46 1.34 3.14
C ALA A 26 12.65 2.47 2.13
N LEU A 27 11.63 3.30 1.91
CA LEU A 27 11.75 4.50 1.07
C LEU A 27 12.70 5.55 1.67
N TYR A 28 12.68 5.72 3.00
CA TYR A 28 13.52 6.71 3.69
C TYR A 28 14.99 6.29 3.76
N LEU A 29 15.24 5.02 4.09
CA LEU A 29 16.59 4.46 4.26
C LEU A 29 17.23 4.06 2.93
N GLY A 30 16.42 3.74 1.91
CA GLY A 30 16.89 3.14 0.66
C GLY A 30 17.31 1.67 0.79
N ASP A 31 17.09 1.05 1.96
CA ASP A 31 17.42 -0.34 2.26
C ASP A 31 16.23 -1.03 2.96
N GLY A 32 15.66 -2.03 2.29
CA GLY A 32 14.53 -2.79 2.81
C GLY A 32 14.90 -3.72 3.97
N SER A 33 16.12 -4.25 4.00
CA SER A 33 16.56 -5.15 5.07
C SER A 33 16.76 -4.41 6.39
N GLU A 34 17.29 -3.20 6.32
CA GLU A 34 17.43 -2.33 7.49
C GLU A 34 16.07 -1.78 7.95
N ALA A 35 15.18 -1.49 6.99
CA ALA A 35 13.81 -1.08 7.30
C ALA A 35 13.03 -2.13 8.11
N VAL A 36 13.14 -3.42 7.76
CA VAL A 36 12.49 -4.53 8.48
C VAL A 36 12.97 -4.58 9.94
N LYS A 37 14.29 -4.52 10.15
CA LYS A 37 14.88 -4.53 11.50
C LYS A 37 14.41 -3.34 12.34
N LEU A 38 14.43 -2.13 11.75
CA LEU A 38 14.08 -0.90 12.45
C LEU A 38 12.57 -0.81 12.72
N ALA A 39 11.74 -1.30 11.81
CA ALA A 39 10.29 -1.39 11.99
C ALA A 39 9.94 -2.27 13.19
N ARG A 40 10.62 -3.42 13.33
CA ARG A 40 10.41 -4.35 14.46
C ARG A 40 10.84 -3.75 15.79
N GLN A 41 11.97 -3.06 15.84
CA GLN A 41 12.42 -2.38 17.07
C GLN A 41 11.46 -1.28 17.54
N LYS A 42 10.71 -0.67 16.62
CA LYS A 42 9.80 0.45 16.89
C LYS A 42 8.32 0.08 16.75
N ALA A 43 7.98 -1.21 16.80
CA ALA A 43 6.65 -1.73 16.49
C ALA A 43 5.53 -1.33 17.49
N GLU A 44 5.79 -0.47 18.47
CA GLU A 44 4.79 0.03 19.42
C GLU A 44 3.78 1.03 18.81
N MET A 45 3.69 1.13 17.48
CA MET A 45 2.76 2.04 16.81
C MET A 45 1.35 1.45 16.71
N ARG A 46 0.49 1.82 17.67
CA ARG A 46 -0.97 1.75 17.49
C ARG A 46 -1.45 3.02 16.78
N VAL A 47 -1.45 3.00 15.46
CA VAL A 47 -2.16 3.99 14.64
C VAL A 47 -3.34 3.28 13.97
N VAL A 48 -4.55 3.81 14.13
CA VAL A 48 -5.77 3.25 13.56
C VAL A 48 -6.33 4.23 12.53
N TYR A 49 -6.19 3.90 11.25
CA TYR A 49 -6.93 4.56 10.16
C TYR A 49 -8.07 3.63 9.73
N ALA A 50 -9.32 4.07 9.95
CA ALA A 50 -10.51 3.21 9.96
C ALA A 50 -10.82 2.46 8.65
N SER A 51 -10.20 2.82 7.51
CA SER A 51 -10.38 2.15 6.22
C SER A 51 -9.08 1.70 5.54
N GLU A 52 -7.92 2.19 5.97
CA GLU A 52 -6.63 1.95 5.30
C GLU A 52 -5.73 0.99 6.08
N ILE A 53 -5.95 0.87 7.40
CA ILE A 53 -5.19 -0.02 8.28
C ILE A 53 -6.04 -1.23 8.63
N SER A 54 -5.48 -2.42 8.39
CA SER A 54 -6.09 -3.68 8.82
C SER A 54 -5.71 -4.02 10.27
N GLN A 55 -6.43 -4.98 10.85
CA GLN A 55 -6.14 -5.45 12.20
C GLN A 55 -4.69 -5.98 12.29
N SER A 56 -3.99 -5.57 13.34
CA SER A 56 -2.59 -5.96 13.57
C SER A 56 -2.44 -7.47 13.66
N LYS A 57 -1.46 -8.02 12.94
CA LYS A 57 -1.09 -9.44 12.95
C LYS A 57 0.36 -9.60 13.40
N THR A 58 0.63 -10.69 14.12
CA THR A 58 2.01 -11.11 14.42
C THR A 58 2.64 -11.63 13.15
N MET A 59 3.80 -11.09 12.77
CA MET A 59 4.52 -11.45 11.56
C MET A 59 6.01 -11.64 11.86
N ASP A 60 6.63 -12.66 11.27
CA ASP A 60 8.09 -12.79 11.19
C ASP A 60 8.68 -11.86 10.11
N ASP A 61 10.01 -11.84 9.97
CA ASP A 61 10.70 -10.92 9.06
C ASP A 61 10.47 -11.30 7.59
N GLU A 62 10.42 -12.60 7.27
CA GLU A 62 10.09 -13.08 5.93
C GLU A 62 8.66 -12.69 5.52
N GLN A 63 7.68 -12.88 6.41
CA GLN A 63 6.29 -12.49 6.21
C GLN A 63 6.15 -10.98 6.05
N LEU A 64 6.85 -10.20 6.88
CA LEU A 64 6.84 -8.74 6.79
C LEU A 64 7.41 -8.27 5.45
N CYS A 65 8.53 -8.84 5.02
CA CYS A 65 9.12 -8.57 3.72
C CYS A 65 8.15 -8.92 2.58
N ALA A 66 7.51 -10.10 2.64
CA ALA A 66 6.54 -10.54 1.64
C ALA A 66 5.32 -9.61 1.54
N GLU A 67 4.75 -9.19 2.67
CA GLU A 67 3.64 -8.23 2.69
C GLU A 67 4.06 -6.85 2.15
N VAL A 68 5.27 -6.38 2.47
CA VAL A 68 5.80 -5.13 1.90
C VAL A 68 5.95 -5.26 0.38
N CYS A 69 6.44 -6.39 -0.13
CA CYS A 69 6.54 -6.64 -1.57
C CYS A 69 5.16 -6.71 -2.25
N SER A 70 4.18 -7.32 -1.57
CA SER A 70 2.78 -7.33 -2.00
C SER A 70 2.23 -5.90 -2.06
N PHE A 71 2.51 -5.08 -1.04
CA PHE A 71 2.07 -3.69 -0.98
C PHE A 71 2.71 -2.83 -2.10
N VAL A 72 4.00 -2.99 -2.37
CA VAL A 72 4.67 -2.36 -3.52
C VAL A 72 3.98 -2.72 -4.84
N SER A 73 3.55 -3.97 -5.01
CA SER A 73 2.82 -4.41 -6.19
C SER A 73 1.44 -3.73 -6.28
N SER A 74 0.69 -3.66 -5.18
CA SER A 74 -0.59 -2.93 -5.12
C SER A 74 -0.42 -1.43 -5.45
N MET A 75 0.67 -0.82 -5.00
CA MET A 75 1.00 0.57 -5.34
C MET A 75 1.29 0.74 -6.83
N LYS A 76 2.05 -0.18 -7.45
CA LYS A 76 2.30 -0.14 -8.90
C LYS A 76 1.01 -0.24 -9.70
N THR A 77 0.10 -1.15 -9.33
CA THR A 77 -1.23 -1.24 -9.95
C THR A 77 -2.02 0.05 -9.78
N SER A 78 -1.93 0.69 -8.62
CA SER A 78 -2.62 1.97 -8.35
C SER A 78 -2.02 3.11 -9.18
N VAL A 79 -0.69 3.15 -9.35
CA VAL A 79 -0.03 4.11 -10.26
C VAL A 79 -0.49 3.88 -11.70
N ASP A 80 -0.55 2.62 -12.14
CA ASP A 80 -0.99 2.27 -13.48
C ASP A 80 -2.44 2.70 -13.72
N ALA A 81 -3.36 2.42 -12.79
CA ALA A 81 -4.75 2.87 -12.86
C ALA A 81 -4.89 4.40 -12.93
N MET A 82 -3.92 5.15 -12.42
CA MET A 82 -3.93 6.62 -12.45
C MET A 82 -3.18 7.24 -13.63
N THR A 83 -2.37 6.47 -14.36
CA THR A 83 -1.46 7.01 -15.39
C THR A 83 -1.61 6.35 -16.75
N LYS A 84 -2.22 5.16 -16.83
CA LYS A 84 -2.45 4.41 -18.06
C LYS A 84 -3.94 4.35 -18.35
N LYS A 85 -4.32 4.70 -19.58
CA LYS A 85 -5.73 4.73 -20.02
C LYS A 85 -6.42 3.38 -19.83
N ASP A 86 -5.81 2.30 -20.31
CA ASP A 86 -6.42 0.97 -20.28
C ASP A 86 -6.60 0.46 -18.84
N SER A 87 -5.59 0.67 -17.99
CA SER A 87 -5.68 0.33 -16.56
C SER A 87 -6.68 1.20 -15.80
N LEU A 88 -6.86 2.46 -16.20
CA LEU A 88 -7.90 3.33 -15.65
C LEU A 88 -9.30 2.79 -16.01
N LEU A 89 -9.53 2.43 -17.28
CA LEU A 89 -10.80 1.87 -17.73
C LEU A 89 -11.16 0.60 -16.96
N GLU A 90 -10.21 -0.33 -16.79
CA GLU A 90 -10.39 -1.54 -15.99
C GLU A 90 -10.70 -1.21 -14.52
N ALA A 91 -9.98 -0.25 -13.91
CA ALA A 91 -10.22 0.15 -12.53
C ALA A 91 -11.62 0.78 -12.33
N MET A 92 -12.15 1.45 -13.37
CA MET A 92 -13.46 2.09 -13.34
C MET A 92 -14.64 1.11 -13.41
N GLU A 93 -14.43 -0.14 -13.84
CA GLU A 93 -15.46 -1.18 -13.81
C GLU A 93 -15.98 -1.44 -12.38
N ARG A 94 -15.15 -1.16 -11.36
CA ARG A 94 -15.55 -1.24 -9.94
C ARG A 94 -16.55 -0.15 -9.53
N TYR A 95 -16.73 0.89 -10.35
CA TYR A 95 -17.57 2.04 -10.09
C TYR A 95 -18.61 2.23 -11.21
N PRO A 96 -19.61 1.34 -11.32
CA PRO A 96 -20.54 1.29 -12.46
C PRO A 96 -21.43 2.53 -12.62
N LEU A 97 -21.50 3.39 -11.60
CA LEU A 97 -22.24 4.66 -11.64
C LEU A 97 -21.40 5.82 -12.18
N SER A 98 -20.11 5.61 -12.45
CA SER A 98 -19.24 6.65 -13.00
C SER A 98 -19.30 6.62 -14.54
N SER A 99 -20.17 7.46 -15.12
CA SER A 99 -20.19 7.68 -16.57
C SER A 99 -18.94 8.46 -16.98
N CYS A 100 -17.92 7.77 -17.49
CA CYS A 100 -16.70 8.39 -17.98
C CYS A 100 -16.90 8.94 -19.39
N SER A 101 -17.59 10.07 -19.50
CA SER A 101 -17.93 10.68 -20.80
C SER A 101 -16.75 11.36 -21.53
N GLY A 102 -15.50 11.05 -21.16
CA GLY A 102 -14.31 11.74 -21.66
C GLY A 102 -13.05 10.89 -21.79
N LEU A 103 -13.16 9.56 -21.72
CA LEU A 103 -12.07 8.61 -22.00
C LEU A 103 -12.21 8.00 -23.40
#